data_AF-A0A1J8Q6U9-F1
#
_entry.id   AF-A0A1J8Q6U9-F1
#
_cell.length_a   1.000
_cell.length_b   1.000
_cell.length_c   1.000
_cell.angle_alpha   90.00
_cell.angle_beta   90.00
_cell.angle_gamma   90.00
#
_symmetry.space_group_name_H-M   'P 1'
#
loop_
_entity.id
_entity.type
_entity.pdbx_description
1 polymer ?
#
loop_
_entity_poly.entity_id
_entity_poly.type
_entity_poly.pdbx_seq_one_letter_code
_entity_poly.pdbx_strand_id
1 'polypeptide(L)' 'MPLITLTTNVKFDSEEATKAFVREFSKFCATTIGKDEKVFNVNLLYNPYLAFGGTFDPALMLNVVC' A
#
# COMPACT_ATOMS: atom_id res chain seq x y z
N MET A 1 8.60 2.70 14.80
CA MET A 1 8.66 3.42 13.50
C MET A 1 7.67 2.71 12.62
N PRO A 2 6.48 3.30 12.37
CA PRO A 2 5.42 2.56 11.72
C PRO A 2 5.85 2.00 10.36
N LEU A 3 5.48 0.75 10.08
CA LEU A 3 5.64 0.13 8.79
C LEU A 3 4.26 -0.17 8.22
N ILE A 4 3.96 0.47 7.09
CA ILE A 4 2.70 0.31 6.37
C ILE A 4 2.99 -0.48 5.11
N THR A 5 2.51 -1.72 5.02
CA THR A 5 2.65 -2.55 3.83
C THR A 5 1.28 -2.81 3.21
N LEU A 6 1.09 -2.35 1.98
CA LEU A 6 -0.09 -2.64 1.16
C LEU A 6 0.28 -3.71 0.14
N THR A 7 -0.37 -4.87 0.21
CA THR A 7 -0.22 -5.94 -0.78
C THR A 7 -1.49 -6.02 -1.61
N THR A 8 -1.40 -6.08 -2.94
CA THR A 8 -2.58 -6.19 -3.81
C THR A 8 -2.30 -7.08 -5.03
N ASN A 9 -3.35 -7.73 -5.56
CA ASN A 9 -3.31 -8.43 -6.85
C ASN A 9 -3.62 -7.51 -8.04
N VAL A 10 -3.84 -6.21 -7.80
CA VAL A 10 -4.08 -5.23 -8.87
C VAL A 10 -2.74 -4.70 -9.38
N LYS A 11 -2.52 -4.84 -10.68
CA LYS A 11 -1.36 -4.27 -11.35
C LYS A 11 -1.70 -2.86 -11.86
N PHE A 12 -0.84 -1.90 -11.58
CA PHE A 12 -0.95 -0.55 -12.13
C PHE A 12 -0.44 -0.48 -13.57
N ASP A 13 -0.94 0.50 -14.32
CA ASP A 13 -0.66 0.66 -15.75
C ASP A 13 0.82 0.93 -16.05
N SER A 14 1.52 1.61 -15.14
CA SER A 14 2.96 1.88 -15.27
C SER A 14 3.67 2.01 -13.91
N GLU A 15 5.00 2.00 -13.94
CA GLU A 15 5.83 2.24 -12.76
C GLU A 15 5.63 3.66 -12.21
N GLU A 16 5.43 4.65 -13.08
CA GLU A 16 5.14 6.04 -12.72
C GLU A 16 3.79 6.16 -12.00
N ALA A 17 2.75 5.47 -12.50
CA ALA A 17 1.44 5.44 -11.85
C ALA A 17 1.54 4.79 -10.45
N THR A 18 2.31 3.71 -10.34
CA THR A 18 2.60 3.03 -9.06
C THR A 18 3.28 3.99 -8.08
N LYS A 19 4.33 4.71 -8.51
CA LYS A 19 5.05 5.68 -7.67
C LYS A 19 4.18 6.87 -7.28
N ALA A 20 3.33 7.36 -8.18
CA ALA A 20 2.39 8.44 -7.89
C ALA A 20 1.40 8.02 -6.78
N PHE A 21 0.79 6.84 -6.92
CA PHE A 21 -0.09 6.28 -5.89
C PHE A 21 0.61 6.13 -4.54
N VAL A 22 1.82 5.56 -4.50
CA VAL A 22 2.57 5.39 -3.24
C VAL A 22 2.84 6.73 -2.55
N ARG A 23 3.15 7.79 -3.32
CA ARG A 23 3.38 9.14 -2.76
C ARG A 23 2.10 9.75 -2.18
N GLU A 24 0.98 9.61 -2.89
CA GLU A 24 -0.32 10.11 -2.40
C GLU A 24 -0.78 9.32 -1.17
N PHE A 25 -0.60 8.00 -1.19
CA PHE A 25 -0.92 7.15 -0.06
C PHE A 25 -0.03 7.45 1.17
N SER A 26 1.25 7.78 0.97
CA SER A 26 2.15 8.24 2.04
C SER A 26 1.64 9.51 2.71
N LYS A 27 1.27 10.52 1.92
CA LYS A 27 0.67 11.78 2.43
C LYS A 27 -0.62 11.53 3.20
N PHE A 28 -1.47 10.65 2.67
CA PHE A 28 -2.71 10.23 3.33
C PHE A 28 -2.39 9.61 4.70
N CYS A 29 -1.47 8.64 4.75
CA CYS A 29 -1.06 8.00 6.00
C CYS A 29 -0.49 8.99 7.02
N ALA A 30 0.36 9.92 6.60
CA ALA A 30 0.90 10.96 7.48
C ALA A 30 -0.20 11.82 8.10
N THR A 31 -1.15 12.24 7.28
CA THR A 31 -2.32 13.02 7.72
C THR A 31 -3.19 12.23 8.69
N THR A 32 -3.48 10.95 8.38
CA THR A 32 -4.34 10.09 9.22
C THR A 32 -3.67 9.72 10.55
N ILE A 33 -2.37 9.45 10.55
CA ILE A 33 -1.63 9.03 11.75
C ILE A 33 -1.19 10.24 12.59
N GLY A 34 -1.20 11.45 12.01
CA GLY A 34 -0.72 12.67 12.67
C GLY A 34 0.79 12.68 12.88
N LYS A 35 1.54 12.02 11.97
CA LYS A 35 3.00 11.89 12.03
C LYS A 35 3.63 12.35 10.72
N ASP A 36 4.82 12.93 10.80
CA ASP A 36 5.58 13.34 9.62
C ASP A 36 5.92 12.13 8.72
N GLU A 37 5.87 12.31 7.39
CA GLU A 37 6.18 11.24 6.43
C GLU A 37 7.57 10.63 6.62
N LYS A 38 8.53 11.36 7.22
CA LYS A 38 9.89 10.88 7.47
C LYS A 38 9.99 9.88 8.62
N VAL A 39 8.93 9.68 9.41
CA VAL A 39 8.99 8.83 10.62
C VAL A 39 8.35 7.45 10.43
N PHE A 40 7.94 7.11 9.21
CA PHE A 40 7.38 5.80 8.87
C PHE A 40 7.71 5.41 7.42
N ASN A 41 7.52 4.13 7.11
CA ASN A 41 7.73 3.59 5.77
C ASN A 41 6.42 3.13 5.14
N VAL A 42 6.30 3.33 3.84
CA VAL A 42 5.20 2.80 3.01
C VAL A 42 5.80 1.85 1.98
N ASN A 43 5.30 0.61 1.97
CA ASN A 43 5.71 -0.43 1.05
C ASN A 43 4.49 -0.93 0.27
N LEU A 44 4.59 -0.96 -1.05
CA LEU A 44 3.55 -1.50 -1.93
C LEU A 44 4.07 -2.77 -2.60
N LEU A 45 3.35 -3.87 -2.42
CA LEU A 45 3.69 -5.18 -2.96
C LEU A 45 2.60 -5.63 -3.93
N TYR A 46 3.02 -5.98 -5.14
CA TYR A 46 2.15 -6.66 -6.10
C TYR A 46 2.26 -8.17 -5.91
N ASN A 47 1.13 -8.83 -5.67
CA ASN A 47 1.04 -10.28 -5.55
C ASN A 47 -0.15 -10.81 -6.38
N PRO A 48 0.09 -11.38 -7.57
CA PRO A 48 -0.98 -11.91 -8.42
C PRO A 48 -1.69 -13.13 -7.82
N TYR A 49 -1.13 -13.73 -6.77
CA TYR A 49 -1.68 -14.91 -6.09
C TYR A 49 -2.51 -14.55 -4.85
N LEU A 50 -2.71 -13.26 -4.57
CA LEU A 50 -3.60 -12.84 -3.49
C LEU A 50 -5.04 -13.18 -3.87
N ALA A 51 -5.63 -14.11 -3.12
CA ALA A 51 -7.03 -14.50 -3.21
C ALA A 51 -7.78 -14.06 -1.96
N PHE A 52 -9.04 -13.66 -2.11
CA PHE A 52 -9.93 -13.29 -1.02
C PHE A 52 -11.28 -13.98 -1.21
N GLY A 53 -11.80 -14.65 -0.17
CA GLY A 53 -13.04 -15.43 -0.30
C GLY A 53 -12.95 -16.60 -1.29
N GLY A 54 -11.73 -17.05 -1.64
CA GLY A 54 -11.51 -18.09 -2.63
C GLY A 54 -11.51 -17.62 -4.09
N THR A 55 -11.65 -16.32 -4.36
CA THR A 55 -11.57 -15.74 -5.71
C THR A 55 -10.31 -14.89 -5.88
N PHE A 56 -9.92 -14.62 -7.12
CA PHE A 56 -8.83 -13.70 -7.49
C PHE A 56 -9.37 -12.34 -7.96
N ASP A 57 -10.56 -11.97 -7.52
CA ASP A 57 -11.09 -10.62 -7.75
C ASP A 57 -10.18 -9.59 -7.08
N PRO A 58 -10.20 -8.31 -7.52
CA PRO A 58 -9.37 -7.25 -6.96
C PRO A 58 -9.43 -7.21 -5.43
N ALA A 59 -8.28 -7.43 -4.80
CA ALA A 59 -8.14 -7.54 -3.36
C ALA A 59 -6.89 -6.81 -2.88
N LEU A 60 -6.91 -6.41 -1.60
CA LEU A 60 -5.74 -5.86 -0.92
C LEU A 60 -5.65 -6.38 0.51
N MET A 61 -4.42 -6.40 1.01
CA MET A 61 -4.09 -6.64 2.41
C MET A 61 -3.24 -5.48 2.91
N LEU A 62 -3.69 -4.84 3.99
CA LEU A 62 -2.97 -3.75 4.64
C LEU A 62 -2.42 -4.23 5.98
N ASN A 63 -1.11 -4.19 6.14
CA ASN A 63 -0.43 -4.46 7.40
C ASN A 63 0.16 -3.16 7.97
N VAL A 64 -0.16 -2.87 9.23
CA VAL A 64 0.36 -1.70 9.96
C VAL A 64 1.02 -2.20 11.24
N VAL A 65 2.34 -2.07 11.31
CA VAL A 65 3.14 -2.44 12.48
C VAL A 65 3.63 -1.17 13.15
N CYS A 66 3.38 -1.01 14.46
CA CYS A 66 3.59 0.23 15.23
C CYS A 66 4.78 0.12 16.18
#